data_AF-A0A7U7B0J3-F1
#
_entry.id   AF-A0A7U7B0J3-F1
#
_cell.length_a   1.000
_cell.length_b   1.000
_cell.length_c   1.000
_cell.angle_alpha   90.00
_cell.angle_beta   90.00
_cell.angle_gamma   90.00
#
_symmetry.space_group_name_H-M   'P 1'
#
loop_
_entity.id
_entity.type
_entity.pdbx_description
1 polymer ?
#
loop_
_entity_poly.entity_id
_entity_poly.type
_entity_poly.pdbx_seq_one_letter_code
_entity_poly.pdbx_strand_id
1 'polypeptide(L)'
;MSDEVQKEEKPEGSGTPQAGGLLEWTEAMSVGNDILDDDHKTFFDLAKIILEVDADNGNTIVFQSALNMLADYVHGHFLREEKALRAVNYPHFDAHEQKHKAFRQYVMKIVQDYGEGRSDDIRNLPGLVVSWLNQHILAEDMQYKFWIKEKFVDKRPLAFLAVEAETKF
;
A
#
# COMPACT_ATOMS: atom_id res chain seq x y z
N MET A 1 31.26 20.48 8.20
CA MET A 1 30.42 19.28 8.39
C MET A 1 29.19 19.57 7.56
N SER A 2 29.17 19.06 6.34
CA SER A 2 28.11 19.33 5.37
C SER A 2 27.15 18.16 5.42
N ASP A 3 25.90 18.45 5.76
CA ASP A 3 24.82 17.48 5.77
C ASP A 3 24.53 17.01 4.33
N GLU A 4 24.86 15.76 4.04
CA GLU A 4 24.40 15.07 2.85
C GLU A 4 22.93 14.66 3.07
N VAL A 5 22.02 15.44 2.51
CA VAL A 5 20.63 15.03 2.35
C VAL A 5 20.61 13.86 1.39
N GLN A 6 20.38 12.66 1.91
CA GLN A 6 20.13 11.47 1.10
C GLN A 6 18.86 11.72 0.26
N LYS A 7 19.02 11.78 -1.06
CA LYS A 7 17.90 11.73 -2.00
C LYS A 7 17.31 10.33 -1.90
N GLU A 8 16.19 10.18 -1.20
CA GLU A 8 15.41 8.96 -1.25
C GLU A 8 14.84 8.80 -2.67
N GLU A 9 15.29 7.76 -3.37
CA GLU A 9 14.82 7.46 -4.71
C GLU A 9 13.39 6.91 -4.67
N LYS A 10 12.53 7.50 -5.50
CA LYS A 10 11.15 7.06 -5.72
C LYS A 10 11.16 5.59 -6.15
N PRO A 11 10.29 4.72 -5.60
CA PRO A 11 10.28 3.31 -6.00
C PRO A 11 10.10 3.17 -7.52
N GLU A 12 10.86 2.24 -8.12
CA GLU A 12 10.73 1.88 -9.53
C GLU A 12 9.27 1.47 -9.81
N GLY A 13 8.68 2.03 -10.87
CA GLY A 13 7.26 1.82 -11.22
C GLY A 13 6.35 3.04 -11.06
N SER A 14 6.87 4.16 -10.57
CA SER A 14 6.12 5.36 -10.19
C SER A 14 5.74 6.31 -11.35
N GLY A 15 5.39 5.78 -12.51
CA GLY A 15 4.87 6.59 -13.62
C GLY A 15 3.58 7.32 -13.20
N THR A 16 3.53 8.64 -13.38
CA THR A 16 2.28 9.41 -13.27
C THR A 16 1.26 8.90 -14.29
N PRO A 17 0.07 8.44 -13.89
CA PRO A 17 -0.98 8.13 -14.85
C PRO A 17 -1.46 9.43 -15.51
N GLN A 18 -1.40 9.51 -16.84
CA GLN A 18 -2.07 10.56 -17.61
C GLN A 18 -3.53 10.17 -17.86
N ALA A 19 -4.47 11.08 -17.59
CA ALA A 19 -5.82 11.28 -18.16
C ALA A 19 -6.73 10.07 -18.54
N GLY A 20 -6.39 8.85 -18.14
CA GLY A 20 -7.25 7.67 -18.09
C GLY A 20 -7.60 7.38 -16.64
N GLY A 21 -8.75 6.76 -16.40
CA GLY A 21 -9.20 6.42 -15.05
C GLY A 21 -8.17 5.60 -14.25
N LEU A 22 -8.37 5.52 -12.94
CA LEU A 22 -7.57 4.64 -12.08
C LEU A 22 -7.60 3.21 -12.62
N LEU A 23 -6.47 2.50 -12.48
CA LEU A 23 -6.46 1.06 -12.68
C LEU A 23 -7.47 0.41 -11.73
N GLU A 24 -8.12 -0.65 -12.19
CA GLU A 24 -9.06 -1.43 -11.39
C GLU A 24 -8.46 -2.79 -11.05
N TRP A 25 -8.85 -3.34 -9.90
CA TRP A 25 -8.53 -4.72 -9.56
C TRP A 25 -9.15 -5.68 -10.58
N THR A 26 -8.43 -6.75 -10.91
CA THR A 26 -8.93 -7.80 -11.80
C THR A 26 -8.59 -9.18 -11.25
N GLU A 27 -9.30 -10.21 -11.71
CA GLU A 27 -9.03 -11.61 -11.34
C GLU A 27 -7.60 -12.08 -11.64
N ALA A 28 -6.88 -11.40 -12.54
CA ALA A 28 -5.47 -11.68 -12.81
C ALA A 28 -4.56 -11.37 -11.60
N MET A 29 -5.03 -10.52 -10.68
CA MET A 29 -4.34 -10.14 -9.44
C MET A 29 -4.64 -11.09 -8.28
N SER A 30 -5.54 -12.07 -8.44
CA SER A 30 -5.88 -12.98 -7.34
C SER A 30 -4.70 -13.89 -6.99
N VAL A 31 -4.27 -13.82 -5.73
CA VAL A 31 -3.26 -14.72 -5.15
C VAL A 31 -3.87 -16.02 -4.62
N GLY A 32 -5.17 -16.23 -4.83
CA GLY A 32 -5.88 -17.45 -4.43
C GLY A 32 -6.09 -17.57 -2.92
N ASN A 33 -6.09 -16.45 -2.22
CA ASN A 33 -6.43 -16.35 -0.80
C ASN A 33 -7.41 -15.20 -0.62
N ASP A 34 -8.65 -15.51 -0.21
CA ASP A 34 -9.74 -14.53 -0.20
C ASP A 34 -9.43 -13.33 0.71
N ILE A 35 -8.73 -13.57 1.82
CA ILE A 35 -8.38 -12.51 2.79
C ILE A 35 -7.35 -11.53 2.22
N LEU A 36 -6.34 -12.03 1.51
CA LEU A 36 -5.35 -11.17 0.83
C LEU A 36 -5.97 -10.48 -0.39
N ASP A 37 -6.77 -11.19 -1.18
CA ASP A 37 -7.44 -10.64 -2.35
C ASP A 37 -8.43 -9.52 -1.94
N ASP A 38 -9.11 -9.65 -0.80
CA ASP A 38 -10.00 -8.61 -0.28
C ASP A 38 -9.25 -7.38 0.24
N ASP A 39 -8.07 -7.56 0.84
CA ASP A 39 -7.19 -6.43 1.16
C ASP A 39 -6.75 -5.71 -0.13
N HIS A 40 -6.29 -6.48 -1.13
CA HIS A 40 -5.85 -5.94 -2.42
C HIS A 40 -6.95 -5.10 -3.06
N LYS A 41 -8.16 -5.64 -3.20
CA LYS A 41 -9.32 -4.91 -3.75
C LYS A 41 -9.58 -3.60 -2.99
N THR A 42 -9.51 -3.65 -1.66
CA THR A 42 -9.81 -2.48 -0.84
C THR A 42 -8.84 -1.31 -1.10
N PHE A 43 -7.59 -1.56 -1.45
CA PHE A 43 -6.69 -0.47 -1.83
C PHE A 43 -7.13 0.27 -3.10
N PHE A 44 -7.66 -0.45 -4.09
CA PHE A 44 -8.19 0.17 -5.31
C PHE A 44 -9.43 1.01 -4.99
N ASP A 45 -10.31 0.51 -4.11
CA ASP A 45 -11.48 1.26 -3.63
C ASP A 45 -11.06 2.52 -2.84
N LEU A 46 -10.07 2.40 -1.95
CA LEU A 46 -9.53 3.54 -1.21
C LEU A 46 -8.91 4.59 -2.12
N ALA A 47 -8.13 4.17 -3.13
CA ALA A 47 -7.56 5.09 -4.11
C ALA A 47 -8.67 5.85 -4.88
N LYS A 48 -9.74 5.15 -5.26
CA LYS A 48 -10.90 5.77 -5.90
C LYS A 48 -11.58 6.79 -4.98
N ILE A 49 -11.82 6.45 -3.72
CA ILE A 49 -12.42 7.36 -2.73
C ILE A 49 -11.54 8.62 -2.56
N ILE A 50 -10.22 8.46 -2.42
CA ILE A 50 -9.29 9.58 -2.26
C ILE A 50 -9.37 10.51 -3.49
N LEU A 51 -9.41 9.95 -4.70
CA LEU A 51 -9.52 10.72 -5.94
C LEU A 51 -10.85 11.47 -6.03
N GLU A 52 -11.97 10.83 -5.69
CA GLU A 52 -13.30 11.44 -5.72
C GLU A 52 -13.44 12.58 -4.70
N VAL A 53 -12.92 12.40 -3.49
CA VAL A 53 -12.99 13.42 -2.42
C VAL A 53 -12.13 14.66 -2.74
N ASP A 54 -10.97 14.50 -3.40
CA ASP A 54 -10.14 15.63 -3.83
C ASP A 54 -10.83 16.47 -4.92
N ALA A 55 -11.50 15.81 -5.88
CA ALA A 55 -12.12 16.46 -7.04
C ALA A 55 -13.24 17.46 -6.68
N ASP A 56 -13.92 17.27 -5.54
CA ASP A 56 -15.03 18.11 -5.10
C ASP A 56 -14.60 19.38 -4.32
N ASN A 57 -13.32 19.77 -4.36
CA ASN A 57 -12.72 20.74 -3.42
C ASN A 57 -13.06 20.36 -1.96
N GLY A 58 -13.03 19.05 -1.69
CA GLY A 58 -13.89 18.41 -0.71
C GLY A 58 -13.60 18.75 0.75
N ASN A 59 -14.50 18.24 1.60
CA ASN A 59 -14.39 18.30 3.04
C ASN A 59 -13.04 17.74 3.50
N THR A 60 -12.12 18.64 3.92
CA THR A 60 -10.75 18.32 4.32
C THR A 60 -10.68 17.22 5.38
N ILE A 61 -11.71 17.10 6.24
CA ILE A 61 -11.80 16.05 7.26
C ILE A 61 -11.97 14.67 6.61
N VAL A 62 -12.85 14.56 5.60
CA VAL A 62 -13.10 13.31 4.89
C VAL A 62 -11.86 12.90 4.12
N PHE A 63 -11.20 13.86 3.46
CA PHE A 63 -9.97 13.60 2.73
C PHE A 63 -8.86 13.09 3.66
N GLN A 64 -8.60 13.80 4.76
CA GLN A 64 -7.62 13.37 5.76
C GLN A 64 -7.96 11.99 6.34
N SER A 65 -9.24 11.69 6.57
CA SER A 65 -9.66 10.38 7.06
C SER A 65 -9.35 9.28 6.03
N ALA A 66 -9.58 9.52 4.74
CA ALA A 66 -9.25 8.57 3.68
C ALA A 66 -7.74 8.33 3.57
N LEU A 67 -6.91 9.38 3.75
CA LEU A 67 -5.44 9.24 3.79
C LEU A 67 -4.96 8.42 4.99
N ASN A 68 -5.53 8.66 6.17
CA ASN A 68 -5.21 7.88 7.37
C ASN A 68 -5.63 6.42 7.20
N MET A 69 -6.80 6.16 6.61
CA MET A 69 -7.24 4.80 6.29
C MET A 69 -6.27 4.12 5.30
N LEU A 70 -5.82 4.81 4.25
CA LEU A 70 -4.81 4.27 3.34
C LEU A 70 -3.53 3.90 4.09
N ALA A 71 -3.06 4.74 5.02
CA ALA A 71 -1.90 4.46 5.84
C ALA A 71 -2.06 3.19 6.69
N ASP A 72 -3.19 3.06 7.40
CA ASP A 72 -3.51 1.89 8.20
C ASP A 72 -3.56 0.61 7.34
N TYR A 73 -4.15 0.71 6.14
CA TYR A 73 -4.25 -0.42 5.21
C TYR A 73 -2.88 -0.86 4.72
N VAL A 74 -2.02 0.08 4.30
CA VAL A 74 -0.62 -0.22 3.92
C VAL A 74 0.09 -0.92 5.07
N HIS A 75 -0.10 -0.44 6.30
CA HIS A 75 0.54 -1.03 7.47
C HIS A 75 0.07 -2.44 7.78
N GLY A 76 -1.25 -2.62 7.88
CA GLY A 76 -1.86 -3.87 8.30
C GLY A 76 -1.74 -4.98 7.26
N HIS A 77 -1.91 -4.65 5.98
CA HIS A 77 -1.86 -5.61 4.88
C HIS A 77 -0.45 -6.21 4.74
N PHE A 78 0.57 -5.36 4.66
CA PHE A 78 1.94 -5.83 4.58
C PHE A 78 2.35 -6.66 5.80
N LEU A 79 1.92 -6.27 7.01
CA LEU A 79 2.17 -7.10 8.20
C LEU A 79 1.49 -8.48 8.08
N ARG A 80 0.27 -8.54 7.54
CA ARG A 80 -0.46 -9.79 7.33
C ARG A 80 0.30 -10.71 6.38
N GLU A 81 0.73 -10.20 5.23
CA GLU A 81 1.50 -10.95 4.24
C GLU A 81 2.86 -11.37 4.81
N GLU A 82 3.61 -10.46 5.41
CA GLU A 82 4.92 -10.75 6.00
C GLU A 82 4.85 -11.84 7.07
N LYS A 83 3.79 -11.85 7.89
CA LYS A 83 3.54 -12.93 8.86
C LYS A 83 3.30 -14.27 8.16
N ALA A 84 2.46 -14.29 7.13
CA ALA A 84 2.17 -15.50 6.37
C ALA A 84 3.42 -16.04 5.67
N LEU A 85 4.22 -15.17 5.04
CA LEU A 85 5.47 -15.51 4.38
C LEU A 85 6.53 -16.05 5.34
N ARG A 86 6.68 -15.43 6.52
CA ARG A 86 7.54 -15.95 7.59
C ARG A 86 7.09 -17.33 8.06
N ALA A 87 5.78 -17.53 8.25
CA ALA A 87 5.23 -18.79 8.75
C ALA A 87 5.49 -19.99 7.81
N VAL A 88 5.65 -19.73 6.51
CA VAL A 88 5.95 -20.76 5.50
C VAL A 88 7.44 -20.83 5.11
N ASN A 89 8.30 -20.06 5.78
CA ASN A 89 9.73 -19.92 5.44
C ASN A 89 9.94 -19.58 3.96
N TYR A 90 9.22 -18.58 3.46
CA TYR A 90 9.30 -18.19 2.05
C TYR A 90 10.73 -17.74 1.68
N PRO A 91 11.38 -18.34 0.65
CA PRO A 91 12.80 -18.07 0.35
C PRO A 91 13.14 -16.63 -0.02
N HIS A 92 12.18 -15.86 -0.54
CA HIS A 92 12.38 -14.48 -0.99
C HIS A 92 11.80 -13.46 0.00
N PHE A 93 11.54 -13.86 1.25
CA PHE A 93 10.94 -13.01 2.27
C PHE A 93 11.66 -11.66 2.46
N ASP A 94 12.98 -11.67 2.62
CA ASP A 94 13.74 -10.44 2.90
C ASP A 94 13.63 -9.40 1.77
N ALA A 95 13.64 -9.86 0.51
CA ALA A 95 13.49 -8.98 -0.65
C ALA A 95 12.06 -8.42 -0.75
N HIS A 96 11.06 -9.23 -0.41
CA HIS A 96 9.66 -8.84 -0.41
C HIS A 96 9.37 -7.80 0.70
N GLU A 97 9.85 -8.03 1.92
CA GLU A 97 9.73 -7.10 3.05
C GLU A 97 10.41 -5.75 2.75
N GLN A 98 11.54 -5.74 2.04
CA GLN A 98 12.21 -4.49 1.64
C GLN A 98 11.35 -3.64 0.69
N LYS A 99 10.64 -4.27 -0.26
CA LYS A 99 9.70 -3.56 -1.15
C LYS A 99 8.54 -2.96 -0.36
N HIS A 100 7.97 -3.72 0.58
CA HIS A 100 6.93 -3.24 1.49
C HIS A 100 7.40 -2.05 2.32
N LYS A 101 8.61 -2.14 2.89
CA LYS A 101 9.19 -1.07 3.70
C LYS A 101 9.36 0.22 2.88
N ALA A 102 9.94 0.13 1.68
CA ALA A 102 10.15 1.27 0.81
C ALA A 102 8.83 1.95 0.42
N PHE A 103 7.83 1.16 0.00
CA PHE A 103 6.52 1.70 -0.37
C PHE A 103 5.80 2.33 0.83
N ARG A 104 5.83 1.67 1.99
CA ARG A 104 5.26 2.19 3.24
C ARG A 104 5.86 3.55 3.61
N GLN A 105 7.19 3.66 3.63
CA GLN A 105 7.87 4.92 3.94
C GLN A 105 7.47 6.03 2.97
N TYR A 106 7.39 5.70 1.69
CA TYR A 106 7.01 6.64 0.64
C TYR A 106 5.57 7.15 0.80
N VAL A 107 4.59 6.26 1.04
CA VAL A 107 3.20 6.66 1.28
C VAL A 107 3.08 7.49 2.56
N MET A 108 3.75 7.07 3.65
CA MET A 108 3.71 7.82 4.92
C MET A 108 4.27 9.21 4.79
N LYS A 109 5.36 9.36 4.03
CA LYS A 109 5.95 10.67 3.74
C LYS A 109 4.95 11.59 3.04
N ILE A 110 4.23 11.11 2.03
CA ILE A 110 3.23 11.92 1.32
C ILE A 110 2.08 12.33 2.26
N VAL A 111 1.59 11.39 3.08
CA VAL A 111 0.50 11.67 4.04
C VAL A 111 0.94 12.68 5.10
N GLN A 112 2.17 12.55 5.62
CA GLN A 112 2.75 13.48 6.58
C GLN A 112 2.97 14.87 5.96
N ASP A 113 3.57 14.93 4.76
CA ASP A 113 3.80 16.18 4.03
C ASP A 113 2.48 16.95 3.86
N TYR A 114 1.40 16.25 3.48
CA TYR A 114 0.07 16.83 3.40
C TYR A 114 -0.44 17.39 4.73
N GLY A 115 -0.30 16.63 5.83
CA GLY A 115 -0.67 17.08 7.18
C GLY A 115 0.10 18.32 7.65
N GLU A 116 1.32 18.52 7.13
CA GLU A 116 2.17 19.70 7.40
C GLU A 116 1.92 20.86 6.41
N GLY A 117 0.92 20.74 5.52
CA GLY A 117 0.54 21.78 4.56
C GLY A 117 1.33 21.77 3.25
N ARG A 118 2.12 20.73 2.97
CA ARG A 118 2.80 20.51 1.68
C ARG A 118 1.95 19.58 0.82
N SER A 119 1.44 20.05 -0.32
CA SER A 119 0.41 19.32 -1.09
C SER A 119 0.82 18.92 -2.50
N ASP A 120 2.08 19.07 -2.89
CA ASP A 120 2.48 18.92 -4.31
C ASP A 120 2.29 17.48 -4.83
N ASP A 121 2.50 16.47 -3.98
CA ASP A 121 2.42 15.06 -4.39
C ASP A 121 1.10 14.37 -4.04
N ILE A 122 0.25 14.97 -3.20
CA ILE A 122 -0.95 14.30 -2.66
C ILE A 122 -1.96 13.94 -3.75
N ARG A 123 -2.07 14.78 -4.79
CA ARG A 123 -2.97 14.57 -5.93
C ARG A 123 -2.60 13.35 -6.77
N ASN A 124 -1.33 12.96 -6.76
CA ASN A 124 -0.82 11.81 -7.50
C ASN A 124 -0.90 10.51 -6.69
N LEU A 125 -1.18 10.59 -5.38
CA LEU A 125 -1.14 9.44 -4.49
C LEU A 125 -2.07 8.30 -4.92
N PRO A 126 -3.35 8.51 -5.30
CA PRO A 126 -4.22 7.43 -5.75
C PRO A 126 -3.64 6.63 -6.93
N GLY A 127 -3.17 7.35 -7.95
CA GLY A 127 -2.57 6.76 -9.14
C GLY A 127 -1.29 5.98 -8.83
N LEU A 128 -0.48 6.50 -7.92
CA LEU A 128 0.74 5.86 -7.46
C LEU A 128 0.45 4.56 -6.70
N VAL A 129 -0.55 4.57 -5.82
CA VAL A 129 -0.95 3.39 -5.04
C VAL A 129 -1.41 2.27 -5.96
N VAL A 130 -2.35 2.54 -6.86
CA VAL A 130 -2.87 1.50 -7.76
C VAL A 130 -1.82 1.00 -8.75
N SER A 131 -0.91 1.87 -9.22
CA SER A 131 0.18 1.45 -10.10
C SER A 131 1.18 0.56 -9.39
N TRP A 132 1.56 0.91 -8.15
CA TRP A 132 2.49 0.11 -7.37
C TRP A 132 1.87 -1.25 -7.03
N LEU A 133 0.62 -1.27 -6.56
CA LEU A 133 -0.09 -2.52 -6.25
C LEU A 133 -0.25 -3.42 -7.46
N ASN A 134 -0.67 -2.88 -8.61
CA ASN A 134 -0.77 -3.68 -9.83
C ASN A 134 0.56 -4.36 -10.18
N GLN A 135 1.68 -3.63 -10.10
CA GLN A 135 2.99 -4.19 -10.41
C GLN A 135 3.46 -5.17 -9.34
N HIS A 136 3.34 -4.80 -8.06
CA HIS A 136 3.78 -5.62 -6.92
C HIS A 136 2.97 -6.93 -6.84
N ILE A 137 1.65 -6.87 -7.01
CA ILE A 137 0.82 -8.07 -6.98
C ILE A 137 1.21 -9.03 -8.11
N LEU A 138 1.27 -8.53 -9.35
CA LEU A 138 1.54 -9.36 -10.52
C LEU A 138 2.98 -9.89 -10.56
N ALA A 139 3.95 -9.14 -10.03
CA ALA A 139 5.36 -9.49 -10.09
C ALA A 139 5.84 -10.23 -8.85
N GLU A 140 5.36 -9.90 -7.64
CA GLU A 140 5.87 -10.40 -6.36
C GLU A 140 4.85 -11.32 -5.68
N ASP A 141 3.64 -10.84 -5.47
CA ASP A 141 2.65 -11.55 -4.66
C ASP A 141 2.20 -12.86 -5.32
N MET A 142 2.04 -12.82 -6.65
CA MET A 142 1.74 -14.02 -7.44
C MET A 142 2.77 -15.14 -7.27
N GLN A 143 4.03 -14.83 -6.89
CA GLN A 143 5.06 -15.84 -6.67
C GLN A 143 4.82 -16.66 -5.39
N TYR A 144 4.13 -16.10 -4.38
CA TYR A 144 3.82 -16.83 -3.15
C TYR A 144 2.49 -17.60 -3.19
N LYS A 145 1.70 -17.47 -4.28
CA LYS A 145 0.34 -18.05 -4.41
C LYS A 145 0.24 -19.52 -3.98
N PHE A 146 1.23 -20.35 -4.33
CA PHE A 146 1.25 -21.78 -3.98
C PHE A 146 1.92 -22.09 -2.63
N TRP A 147 2.53 -21.08 -2.00
CA TRP A 147 3.21 -21.20 -0.71
C TRP A 147 2.25 -20.92 0.44
N ILE A 148 1.46 -19.85 0.32
CA ILE A 148 0.53 -19.43 1.36
C ILE A 148 -0.77 -20.24 1.27
N LYS A 149 -1.25 -20.69 2.42
CA LYS A 149 -2.56 -21.32 2.58
C LYS A 149 -3.36 -20.51 3.60
N GLU A 150 -4.68 -20.56 3.51
CA GLU A 150 -5.62 -19.88 4.40
C GLU A 150 -5.27 -19.93 5.90
N LYS A 151 -4.74 -21.06 6.38
CA LYS A 151 -4.40 -21.25 7.79
C LYS A 151 -3.22 -20.39 8.27
N PHE A 152 -2.42 -19.84 7.36
CA PHE A 152 -1.25 -19.01 7.67
C PHE A 152 -1.53 -17.52 7.57
N VAL A 153 -2.73 -17.12 7.11
CA VAL A 153 -3.12 -15.73 6.97
C VAL A 153 -3.87 -15.27 8.23
N ASP A 154 -3.42 -14.15 8.80
CA ASP A 154 -4.03 -13.56 9.99
C ASP A 154 -5.40 -12.97 9.66
N LYS A 155 -6.45 -13.54 10.25
CA LYS A 155 -7.85 -13.20 9.95
C LYS A 155 -8.38 -12.01 10.74
N ARG A 156 -7.56 -11.40 11.61
CA ARG A 156 -7.99 -10.23 12.37
C ARG A 156 -8.26 -9.06 11.43
N PRO A 157 -9.23 -8.17 11.76
CA PRO A 157 -9.46 -6.96 10.99
C PRO A 157 -8.18 -6.14 10.83
N LEU A 158 -7.99 -5.52 9.67
CA LEU A 158 -6.77 -4.76 9.35
C LEU A 158 -6.45 -3.69 10.38
N ALA A 159 -7.45 -3.05 10.99
CA ALA A 159 -7.24 -2.07 12.06
C ALA A 159 -6.41 -2.62 13.24
N PHE A 160 -6.56 -3.90 13.61
CA PHE A 160 -5.71 -4.50 14.65
C PHE A 160 -4.28 -4.76 14.18
N LEU A 161 -4.12 -5.08 12.89
CA LEU A 161 -2.82 -5.34 12.28
C LEU A 161 -2.06 -4.04 12.01
N ALA A 162 -2.75 -2.96 11.65
CA ALA A 162 -2.19 -1.63 11.49
C ALA A 162 -1.55 -1.15 12.79
N VAL A 163 -2.30 -1.19 13.90
CA VAL A 163 -1.79 -0.84 15.23
C VAL A 163 -0.62 -1.73 15.64
N GLU A 164 -0.67 -3.04 15.37
CA GLU A 164 0.47 -3.92 15.66
C GLU A 164 1.70 -3.57 14.80
N ALA A 165 1.50 -3.22 13.54
CA ALA A 165 2.59 -2.86 12.63
C ALA A 165 3.29 -1.58 13.09
N GLU A 166 2.54 -0.57 13.52
CA GLU A 166 3.08 0.69 14.04
C GLU A 166 3.91 0.49 15.31
N THR A 167 3.52 -0.42 16.21
CA THR A 167 4.29 -0.68 17.44
C THR A 167 5.62 -1.40 17.23
N LYS A 168 5.90 -1.88 16.01
CA LYS A 168 7.15 -2.58 15.66
C LYS A 168 8.18 -1.68 14.98
N PHE A 169 7.82 -0.43 14.64
CA PHE A 169 8.69 0.57 14.03
C PHE A 169 8.76 1.83 14.88
#